data_AF-A0A8X6XS75-F1
#
_entry.id   AF-A0A8X6XS75-F1
#
_cell.length_a   1.000
_cell.length_b   1.000
_cell.length_c   1.000
_cell.angle_alpha   90.00
_cell.angle_beta   90.00
_cell.angle_gamma   90.00
#
_symmetry.space_group_name_H-M   'P 1'
#
loop_
_entity.id
_entity.type
_entity.pdbx_description
1 polymer ?
#
loop_
_entity_poly.entity_id
_entity_poly.type
_entity_poly.pdbx_seq_one_letter_code
_entity_poly.pdbx_strand_id
1 'polypeptide(L)'
;MLMVSPLTRGLFARAIFQSGSPTNLDAKTIMNLNCKDWPSLDADAVVDHYLGNVDEDDYDLVRYQVVTASGDYARVCPSVYLAESVAKKGNRVYFYYFDHIPSPTPWAPWMENYSLVSEMINVWTTFAKSGSPSLKSWPLYSKQQHRYLRFKTDGETTEIGPHLDNCNFFRPFFGF
;
A
#
# COMPACT_ATOMS: atom_id res chain seq x y z
N MET A 1 -4.43 -32.26 -0.52
CA MET A 1 -5.17 -32.66 0.69
C MET A 1 -4.32 -33.71 1.41
N LEU A 2 -3.79 -33.41 2.58
CA LEU A 2 -2.96 -34.34 3.39
C LEU A 2 -3.75 -34.74 4.63
N MET A 3 -3.90 -36.04 4.88
CA MET A 3 -4.48 -36.56 6.13
C MET A 3 -3.36 -36.77 7.14
N VAL A 4 -3.54 -36.27 8.37
CA VAL A 4 -2.53 -36.32 9.44
C VAL A 4 -3.03 -37.20 10.60
N SER A 5 -2.14 -38.02 11.16
CA SER A 5 -2.43 -38.99 12.24
C SER A 5 -2.59 -38.31 13.62
N PRO A 6 -3.43 -38.84 14.53
CA PRO A 6 -3.56 -38.34 15.91
C PRO A 6 -2.26 -38.38 16.74
N LEU A 7 -1.28 -39.21 16.34
CA LEU A 7 0.00 -39.37 17.04
C LEU A 7 0.99 -38.22 16.82
N THR A 8 0.69 -37.28 15.93
CA THR A 8 1.57 -36.12 15.65
C THR A 8 1.25 -34.87 16.48
N ARG A 9 0.31 -34.98 17.44
CA ARG A 9 -0.13 -33.88 18.29
C ARG A 9 1.04 -33.38 19.16
N GLY A 10 1.58 -32.21 18.82
CA GLY A 10 2.67 -31.53 19.55
C GLY A 10 4.06 -31.62 18.91
N LEU A 11 4.31 -32.55 17.99
CA LEU A 11 5.63 -32.76 17.37
C LEU A 11 6.03 -31.67 16.37
N PHE A 12 5.06 -30.91 15.85
CA PHE A 12 5.29 -29.93 14.79
C PHE A 12 5.02 -28.47 15.18
N ALA A 13 4.80 -28.16 16.46
CA ALA A 13 4.48 -26.78 16.88
C ALA A 13 5.53 -25.76 16.41
N ARG A 14 6.83 -26.14 16.42
CA ARG A 14 7.93 -25.31 15.89
C ARG A 14 8.07 -25.36 14.37
N ALA A 15 7.71 -26.47 13.73
CA ALA A 15 7.83 -26.65 12.28
C ALA A 15 6.65 -26.00 11.51
N ILE A 16 5.47 -25.91 12.13
CA ILE A 16 4.29 -25.19 11.59
C ILE A 16 4.60 -23.70 11.46
N PHE A 17 5.32 -23.12 12.43
CA PHE A 17 5.75 -21.71 12.37
C PHE A 17 6.68 -21.40 11.19
N GLN A 18 7.36 -22.41 10.63
CA GLN A 18 8.28 -22.25 9.50
C GLN A 18 7.69 -22.69 8.14
N SER A 19 6.54 -23.37 8.10
CA SER A 19 6.08 -24.04 6.86
C SER A 19 4.62 -23.80 6.44
N GLY A 20 3.79 -23.06 7.17
CA GLY A 20 2.46 -22.74 6.64
C GLY A 20 1.60 -21.87 7.52
N SER A 21 1.11 -20.79 6.91
CA SER A 21 0.01 -19.88 7.30
C SER A 21 -0.48 -19.96 8.75
N PRO A 22 -0.34 -18.89 9.57
CA PRO A 22 -0.92 -18.84 10.90
C PRO A 22 -2.45 -18.89 10.78
N THR A 23 -3.06 -20.05 10.99
CA THR A 23 -4.52 -20.22 10.86
C THR A 23 -5.30 -19.76 12.11
N ASN A 24 -4.66 -19.10 13.08
CA ASN A 24 -5.29 -18.58 14.31
C ASN A 24 -4.51 -17.40 14.91
N LEU A 25 -3.98 -16.48 14.10
CA LEU A 25 -3.55 -15.18 14.63
C LEU A 25 -4.69 -14.21 14.41
N ASP A 26 -5.22 -13.65 15.50
CA ASP A 26 -6.15 -12.53 15.39
C ASP A 26 -5.47 -11.32 14.71
N ALA A 27 -6.29 -10.46 14.10
CA ALA A 27 -5.85 -9.28 13.37
C ALA A 27 -4.92 -8.40 14.21
N LYS A 28 -5.27 -8.26 15.50
CA LYS A 28 -4.54 -7.51 16.51
C LYS A 28 -3.13 -8.05 16.69
N THR A 29 -2.96 -9.37 16.74
CA THR A 29 -1.66 -10.03 16.90
C THR A 29 -0.80 -9.85 15.66
N ILE A 30 -1.38 -9.96 14.46
CA ILE A 30 -0.64 -9.71 13.21
C ILE A 30 -0.17 -8.25 13.15
N MET A 31 -1.07 -7.30 13.44
CA MET A 31 -0.72 -5.88 13.45
C MET A 31 0.36 -5.58 14.50
N ASN A 32 0.22 -6.11 15.71
CA ASN A 32 1.21 -5.96 16.78
C ASN A 32 2.57 -6.55 16.38
N LEU A 33 2.60 -7.69 15.68
CA LEU A 33 3.84 -8.27 15.17
C LEU A 33 4.49 -7.37 14.12
N ASN A 34 3.72 -6.82 13.18
CA ASN A 34 4.24 -5.84 12.21
C ASN A 34 4.78 -4.59 12.90
N CYS A 35 4.13 -4.13 13.96
CA CYS A 35 4.55 -2.96 14.72
C CYS A 35 5.79 -3.20 15.61
N LYS A 36 6.12 -4.46 15.96
CA LYS A 36 7.33 -4.76 16.75
C LYS A 36 8.62 -4.36 16.03
N ASP A 37 8.62 -4.44 14.71
CA ASP A 37 9.76 -3.99 13.89
C ASP A 37 9.84 -2.45 13.84
N TRP A 38 8.81 -1.74 14.31
CA TRP A 38 8.66 -0.29 14.28
C TRP A 38 8.46 0.29 15.68
N PRO A 39 9.54 0.41 16.48
CA PRO A 39 9.45 0.71 17.91
C PRO A 39 8.89 2.11 18.24
N SER A 40 8.76 2.99 17.25
CA SER A 40 8.13 4.31 17.41
C SER A 40 6.61 4.28 17.30
N LEU A 41 6.00 3.17 16.86
CA LEU A 41 4.57 3.06 16.64
C LEU A 41 3.82 2.67 17.91
N ASP A 42 2.70 3.33 18.18
CA ASP A 42 1.71 2.84 19.13
C ASP A 42 0.82 1.80 18.43
N ALA A 43 1.09 0.53 18.70
CA ALA A 43 0.43 -0.58 18.04
C ALA A 43 -1.07 -0.65 18.37
N ASP A 44 -1.49 -0.29 19.60
CA ASP A 44 -2.90 -0.27 19.96
C ASP A 44 -3.64 0.86 19.25
N ALA A 45 -3.02 2.04 19.12
CA ALA A 45 -3.60 3.15 18.35
C ALA A 45 -3.76 2.80 16.85
N VAL A 46 -2.81 2.07 16.28
CA VAL A 46 -2.87 1.62 14.87
C VAL A 46 -3.95 0.56 14.69
N VAL A 47 -4.08 -0.38 15.63
CA VAL A 47 -5.17 -1.37 15.63
C VAL A 47 -6.51 -0.68 15.70
N ASP A 48 -6.70 0.28 16.60
CA ASP A 48 -7.96 1.02 16.74
C ASP A 48 -8.31 1.80 15.46
N HIS A 49 -7.34 2.53 14.88
CA HIS A 49 -7.54 3.32 13.66
C HIS A 49 -7.97 2.47 12.45
N TYR A 50 -7.37 1.28 12.27
CA TYR A 50 -7.60 0.44 11.08
C TYR A 50 -8.64 -0.65 11.27
N LEU A 51 -8.84 -1.15 12.50
CA LEU A 51 -9.68 -2.32 12.79
C LEU A 51 -10.83 -2.01 13.75
N GLY A 52 -10.89 -0.83 14.38
CA GLY A 52 -11.91 -0.52 15.39
C GLY A 52 -13.36 -0.57 14.90
N ASN A 53 -13.59 -0.47 13.59
CA ASN A 53 -14.91 -0.56 12.95
C ASN A 53 -15.07 -1.80 12.05
N VAL A 54 -14.15 -2.77 12.14
CA VAL A 54 -14.15 -3.97 11.30
C VAL A 54 -14.66 -5.15 12.12
N ASP A 55 -15.58 -5.93 11.53
CA ASP A 55 -16.03 -7.18 12.12
C ASP A 55 -14.86 -8.19 12.18
N GLU A 56 -14.60 -8.76 13.35
CA GLU A 56 -13.51 -9.72 13.55
C GLU A 56 -13.69 -10.98 12.70
N ASP A 57 -14.93 -11.33 12.35
CA ASP A 57 -15.26 -12.48 11.50
C ASP A 57 -15.14 -12.17 9.99
N ASP A 58 -14.99 -10.90 9.60
CA ASP A 58 -14.72 -10.50 8.21
C ASP A 58 -13.22 -10.60 7.90
N TYR A 59 -12.75 -11.85 7.75
CA TYR A 59 -11.35 -12.16 7.50
C TYR A 59 -10.75 -11.43 6.29
N ASP A 60 -11.55 -11.20 5.25
CA ASP A 60 -11.08 -10.53 4.03
C ASP A 60 -10.85 -9.03 4.28
N LEU A 61 -11.80 -8.37 4.93
CA LEU A 61 -11.66 -6.95 5.31
C LEU A 61 -10.55 -6.75 6.34
N VAL A 62 -10.48 -7.62 7.35
CA VAL A 62 -9.39 -7.65 8.34
C VAL A 62 -8.04 -7.75 7.64
N ARG A 63 -7.87 -8.73 6.75
CA ARG A 63 -6.61 -8.94 6.02
C ARG A 63 -6.27 -7.72 5.17
N TYR A 64 -7.27 -7.15 4.48
CA TYR A 64 -7.09 -5.95 3.67
C TYR A 64 -6.61 -4.76 4.51
N GLN A 65 -7.22 -4.51 5.67
CA GLN A 65 -6.83 -3.41 6.55
C GLN A 65 -5.43 -3.59 7.14
N VAL A 66 -5.06 -4.80 7.54
CA VAL A 66 -3.70 -5.11 8.05
C VAL A 66 -2.62 -4.84 7.01
N VAL A 67 -2.86 -5.26 5.75
CA VAL A 67 -1.92 -5.00 4.65
C VAL A 67 -1.89 -3.52 4.29
N THR A 68 -3.05 -2.84 4.33
CA THR A 68 -3.17 -1.40 4.07
C THR A 68 -2.40 -0.59 5.10
N ALA A 69 -2.58 -0.86 6.39
CA ALA A 69 -1.83 -0.19 7.46
C ALA A 69 -0.32 -0.36 7.31
N SER A 70 0.12 -1.59 7.02
CA SER A 70 1.53 -1.89 6.78
C SER A 70 2.09 -1.13 5.57
N GLY A 71 1.33 -1.09 4.46
CA GLY A 71 1.69 -0.39 3.24
C GLY A 71 1.69 1.14 3.41
N ASP A 72 0.74 1.66 4.17
CA ASP A 72 0.63 3.08 4.48
C ASP A 72 1.83 3.57 5.25
N TYR A 73 2.18 2.85 6.33
CA TYR A 73 3.35 3.17 7.13
C TYR A 73 4.65 3.02 6.32
N ALA A 74 4.85 1.89 5.63
CA ALA A 74 6.14 1.59 5.00
C ALA A 74 6.38 2.30 3.66
N ARG A 75 5.33 2.70 2.93
CA ARG A 75 5.44 3.16 1.53
C ARG A 75 4.60 4.41 1.24
N VAL A 76 3.29 4.38 1.44
CA VAL A 76 2.39 5.43 0.95
C VAL A 76 2.62 6.74 1.69
N CYS A 77 2.54 6.75 3.01
CA CYS A 77 2.63 7.97 3.80
C CYS A 77 4.03 8.63 3.79
N PRO A 78 5.14 7.88 3.89
CA PRO A 78 6.47 8.45 3.67
C PRO A 78 6.63 9.12 2.29
N SER A 79 6.04 8.54 1.24
CA SER A 79 6.08 9.13 -0.10
C SER A 79 5.28 10.44 -0.19
N VAL A 80 4.13 10.51 0.48
CA VAL A 80 3.31 11.73 0.62
C VAL A 80 4.10 12.84 1.32
N TYR A 81 4.71 12.56 2.47
CA TYR A 81 5.47 13.56 3.23
C TYR A 81 6.71 14.03 2.47
N LEU A 82 7.38 13.13 1.75
CA LEU A 82 8.48 13.47 0.85
C LEU A 82 8.00 14.42 -0.25
N ALA A 83 6.89 14.10 -0.91
CA ALA A 83 6.32 14.92 -1.97
C ALA A 83 5.96 16.33 -1.48
N GLU A 84 5.32 16.44 -0.31
CA GLU A 84 5.03 17.72 0.34
C GLU A 84 6.30 18.53 0.63
N SER A 85 7.33 17.87 1.18
CA SER A 85 8.59 18.50 1.56
C SER A 85 9.37 19.02 0.35
N VAL A 86 9.35 18.26 -0.76
CA VAL A 86 9.99 18.66 -2.02
C VAL A 86 9.21 19.80 -2.67
N ALA A 87 7.88 19.74 -2.69
CA ALA A 87 7.02 20.79 -3.22
C ALA A 87 7.15 22.10 -2.42
N LYS A 88 7.24 22.04 -1.09
CA LYS A 88 7.43 23.20 -0.21
C LYS A 88 8.73 23.97 -0.51
N LYS A 89 9.75 23.29 -1.03
CA LYS A 89 11.02 23.89 -1.45
C LYS A 89 10.95 24.55 -2.85
N GLY A 90 9.76 24.62 -3.46
CA GLY A 90 9.54 25.26 -4.76
C GLY A 90 9.77 24.34 -5.97
N ASN A 91 9.96 23.03 -5.75
CA ASN A 91 10.11 22.08 -6.84
C ASN A 91 8.75 21.69 -7.43
N ARG A 92 8.72 21.43 -8.74
CA ARG A 92 7.56 20.83 -9.41
C ARG A 92 7.51 19.34 -9.06
N VAL A 93 6.46 18.92 -8.36
CA VAL A 93 6.24 17.53 -7.99
C VAL A 93 5.03 16.99 -8.74
N TYR A 94 5.19 15.82 -9.35
CA TYR A 94 4.11 15.07 -9.98
C TYR A 94 3.94 13.78 -9.18
N PHE A 95 2.75 13.59 -8.62
CA PHE A 95 2.44 12.40 -7.82
C PHE A 95 1.44 11.53 -8.58
N TYR A 96 1.64 10.22 -8.56
CA TYR A 96 0.66 9.27 -9.07
C TYR A 96 0.45 8.09 -8.13
N TYR A 97 -0.69 7.42 -8.31
CA TYR A 97 -1.00 6.13 -7.70
C TYR A 97 -1.28 5.11 -8.79
N PHE A 98 -0.71 3.92 -8.67
CA PHE A 98 -0.86 2.85 -9.64
C PHE A 98 -1.53 1.67 -8.95
N ASP A 99 -2.76 1.36 -9.34
CA ASP A 99 -3.57 0.31 -8.71
C ASP A 99 -3.77 -0.91 -9.61
N HIS A 100 -3.07 -0.96 -10.75
CA HIS A 100 -3.16 -2.08 -11.65
C HIS A 100 -2.36 -3.27 -11.14
N ILE A 101 -3.07 -4.38 -10.93
CA ILE A 101 -2.49 -5.68 -10.62
C ILE A 101 -2.25 -6.42 -11.96
N PRO A 102 -1.01 -6.80 -12.29
CA PRO A 102 -0.74 -7.59 -13.48
C PRO A 102 -1.52 -8.91 -13.47
N SER A 103 -2.01 -9.35 -14.64
CA SER A 103 -2.65 -10.66 -14.75
C SER A 103 -1.66 -11.76 -14.35
N PRO A 104 -2.01 -12.69 -13.44
CA PRO A 104 -1.08 -13.68 -12.90
C PRO A 104 -0.79 -14.83 -13.88
N THR A 105 -1.06 -14.70 -15.18
CA THR A 105 -0.89 -15.78 -16.17
C THR A 105 0.40 -15.61 -16.98
N PRO A 106 1.49 -16.35 -16.68
CA PRO A 106 2.73 -16.30 -17.48
C PRO A 106 2.55 -16.76 -18.94
N TRP A 107 1.46 -17.48 -19.22
CA TRP A 107 1.19 -18.17 -20.49
C TRP A 107 0.31 -17.38 -21.45
N ALA A 108 -0.26 -16.25 -21.01
CA ALA A 108 -1.08 -15.39 -21.84
C ALA A 108 -0.64 -13.92 -21.71
N PRO A 109 0.57 -13.56 -22.20
CA PRO A 109 1.06 -12.19 -22.19
C PRO A 109 0.08 -11.21 -22.87
N TRP A 110 -0.67 -11.66 -23.87
CA TRP A 110 -1.66 -10.86 -24.60
C TRP A 110 -2.95 -10.52 -23.82
N MET A 111 -3.15 -11.10 -22.63
CA MET A 111 -4.21 -10.66 -21.70
C MET A 111 -3.77 -9.50 -20.81
N GLU A 112 -2.49 -9.10 -20.86
CA GLU A 112 -2.05 -7.85 -20.24
C GLU A 112 -2.52 -6.66 -21.06
N ASN A 113 -3.05 -5.65 -20.36
CA ASN A 113 -3.42 -4.39 -20.97
C ASN A 113 -2.13 -3.57 -21.20
N TYR A 114 -1.34 -3.97 -22.22
CA TYR A 114 -0.06 -3.36 -22.60
C TYR A 114 -0.15 -1.85 -22.81
N SER A 115 -1.35 -1.32 -23.08
CA SER A 115 -1.65 0.10 -23.17
C SER A 115 -1.21 0.85 -21.93
N LEU A 116 -1.60 0.38 -20.74
CA LEU A 116 -1.29 1.05 -19.46
C LEU A 116 0.22 1.03 -19.16
N VAL A 117 0.88 -0.10 -19.42
CA VAL A 117 2.33 -0.22 -19.23
C VAL A 117 3.08 0.67 -20.23
N SER A 118 2.66 0.69 -21.48
CA SER A 118 3.25 1.54 -22.53
C SER A 118 3.07 3.02 -22.20
N GLU A 119 1.90 3.41 -21.69
CA GLU A 119 1.63 4.76 -21.23
C GLU A 119 2.55 5.16 -20.08
N MET A 120 2.72 4.31 -19.07
CA MET A 120 3.64 4.58 -17.97
C MET A 120 5.09 4.73 -18.45
N ILE A 121 5.54 3.92 -19.40
CA ILE A 121 6.88 4.06 -20.02
C ILE A 121 7.00 5.42 -20.72
N ASN A 122 5.98 5.85 -21.47
CA ASN A 122 5.98 7.14 -22.15
C ASN A 122 6.00 8.33 -21.17
N VAL A 123 5.21 8.25 -20.11
CA VAL A 123 5.19 9.23 -19.01
C VAL A 123 6.59 9.39 -18.40
N TRP A 124 7.21 8.28 -17.98
CA TRP A 124 8.51 8.30 -17.31
C TRP A 124 9.63 8.76 -18.23
N THR A 125 9.65 8.29 -19.49
CA THR A 125 10.66 8.73 -20.46
C THR A 125 10.52 10.21 -20.82
N THR A 126 9.30 10.75 -20.86
CA THR A 126 9.09 12.17 -21.15
C THR A 126 9.44 13.06 -19.96
N PHE A 127 9.10 12.62 -18.75
CA PHE A 127 9.56 13.26 -17.53
C PHE A 127 11.09 13.31 -17.45
N ALA A 128 11.77 12.19 -17.75
CA ALA A 128 13.23 12.14 -17.76
C ALA A 128 13.85 13.11 -18.80
N LYS A 129 13.21 13.30 -19.95
CA LYS A 129 13.68 14.20 -21.02
C LYS A 129 13.43 15.68 -20.72
N SER A 130 12.31 16.03 -20.09
CA SER A 130 11.80 17.41 -20.06
C SER A 130 11.42 17.94 -18.67
N GLY A 131 11.47 17.09 -17.65
CA GLY A 131 10.98 17.40 -16.30
C GLY A 131 9.46 17.58 -16.22
N SER A 132 8.71 17.11 -17.23
CA SER A 132 7.24 17.11 -17.25
C SER A 132 6.74 15.79 -17.84
N PRO A 133 5.73 15.13 -17.23
CA PRO A 133 5.18 13.86 -17.73
C PRO A 133 4.31 14.01 -18.99
N SER A 134 4.16 15.22 -19.55
CA SER A 134 3.48 15.53 -20.83
C SER A 134 1.99 15.17 -20.96
N LEU A 135 1.31 14.85 -19.86
CA LEU A 135 -0.16 14.76 -19.80
C LEU A 135 -0.75 16.15 -19.49
N LYS A 136 -1.62 16.67 -20.38
CA LYS A 136 -2.18 18.05 -20.30
C LYS A 136 -2.89 18.36 -18.97
N SER A 137 -3.33 17.34 -18.24
CA SER A 137 -4.16 17.45 -17.04
C SER A 137 -3.46 17.03 -15.74
N TRP A 138 -2.16 16.70 -15.75
CA TRP A 138 -1.50 16.26 -14.51
C TRP A 138 -1.27 17.44 -13.55
N PRO A 139 -1.94 17.49 -12.38
CA PRO A 139 -1.76 18.58 -11.43
C PRO A 139 -0.39 18.53 -10.75
N LEU A 140 0.17 19.71 -10.46
CA LEU A 140 1.33 19.79 -9.57
C LEU A 140 0.89 19.44 -8.15
N TYR A 141 1.61 18.51 -7.54
CA TYR A 141 1.37 18.10 -6.16
C TYR A 141 1.72 19.23 -5.19
N SER A 142 0.87 19.42 -4.19
CA SER A 142 1.06 20.41 -3.11
C SER A 142 0.41 19.94 -1.82
N LYS A 143 0.89 20.42 -0.68
CA LYS A 143 0.31 20.13 0.65
C LYS A 143 -1.11 20.72 0.83
N GLN A 144 -1.50 21.71 0.03
CA GLN A 144 -2.82 22.34 0.17
C GLN A 144 -3.91 21.53 -0.53
N GLN A 145 -3.59 20.97 -1.70
CA GLN A 145 -4.59 20.32 -2.55
C GLN A 145 -4.44 18.79 -2.57
N HIS A 146 -3.25 18.27 -2.25
CA HIS A 146 -2.88 16.85 -2.31
C HIS A 146 -3.26 16.14 -3.63
N ARG A 147 -3.44 16.86 -4.74
CA ARG A 147 -3.92 16.27 -5.99
C ARG A 147 -2.87 15.36 -6.61
N TYR A 148 -3.29 14.17 -7.02
CA TYR A 148 -2.46 13.20 -7.73
C TYR A 148 -3.24 12.56 -8.88
N LEU A 149 -2.51 11.88 -9.77
CA LEU A 149 -3.10 11.13 -10.87
C LEU A 149 -3.17 9.64 -10.52
N ARG A 150 -4.34 9.03 -10.61
CA ARG A 150 -4.53 7.59 -10.45
C ARG A 150 -4.61 6.94 -11.82
N PHE A 151 -3.71 6.01 -12.08
CA PHE A 151 -3.66 5.21 -13.30
C PHE A 151 -4.47 3.95 -13.12
N LYS A 152 -5.48 3.75 -13.97
CA LYS A 152 -6.33 2.55 -14.02
C LYS A 152 -6.32 1.97 -15.44
N THR A 153 -6.88 0.78 -15.61
CA THR A 153 -6.97 0.13 -16.94
C THR A 153 -7.93 0.82 -17.91
N ASP A 154 -8.86 1.62 -17.39
CA ASP A 154 -9.88 2.37 -18.13
C ASP A 154 -9.54 3.86 -18.30
N GLY A 155 -8.34 4.28 -17.87
CA GLY A 155 -7.81 5.63 -18.03
C GLY A 155 -7.35 6.25 -16.72
N GLU A 156 -7.09 7.57 -16.76
CA GLU A 156 -6.55 8.31 -15.62
C GLU A 156 -7.62 9.16 -14.95
N THR A 157 -7.56 9.21 -13.62
CA THR A 157 -8.44 10.07 -12.81
C THR A 157 -7.61 10.94 -11.87
N THR A 158 -8.01 12.20 -11.70
CA THR A 158 -7.39 13.07 -10.69
C THR A 158 -8.11 12.88 -9.37
N GLU A 159 -7.37 12.48 -8.35
CA GLU A 159 -7.88 12.22 -7.00
C GLU A 159 -7.14 13.09 -5.96
N ILE A 160 -7.61 13.07 -4.71
CA ILE A 160 -7.01 13.80 -3.57
C ILE A 160 -6.26 12.78 -2.71
N GLY A 161 -4.97 13.02 -2.48
CA GLY A 161 -3.96 12.30 -1.68
C GLY A 161 -4.23 10.81 -1.42
N PRO A 162 -3.34 9.87 -1.82
CA PRO A 162 -3.59 8.47 -1.51
C PRO A 162 -3.61 8.30 0.02
N HIS A 163 -4.72 7.80 0.52
CA HIS A 163 -4.97 7.52 1.94
C HIS A 163 -4.67 8.72 2.85
N LEU A 164 -5.14 9.92 2.47
CA LEU A 164 -4.82 11.17 3.18
C LEU A 164 -5.12 11.11 4.69
N ASP A 165 -6.25 10.53 5.10
CA ASP A 165 -6.64 10.44 6.52
C ASP A 165 -5.70 9.52 7.30
N ASN A 166 -5.36 8.36 6.74
CA ASN A 166 -4.37 7.44 7.31
C ASN A 166 -2.99 8.09 7.41
N CYS A 167 -2.60 8.83 6.37
CA CYS A 167 -1.35 9.55 6.40
C CYS A 167 -1.38 10.72 7.37
N ASN A 168 -2.51 11.34 7.66
CA ASN A 168 -2.61 12.34 8.73
C ASN A 168 -2.46 11.69 10.11
N PHE A 169 -3.02 10.49 10.32
CA PHE A 169 -2.79 9.69 11.51
C PHE A 169 -1.29 9.35 11.70
N PHE A 170 -0.58 8.98 10.63
CA PHE A 170 0.82 8.59 10.75
C PHE A 170 1.83 9.75 10.92
N ARG A 171 1.45 11.01 10.67
CA ARG A 171 2.37 12.17 10.67
C ARG A 171 3.24 12.28 11.94
N PRO A 172 2.67 12.17 13.16
CA PRO A 172 3.45 12.33 14.39
C PRO A 172 4.56 11.29 14.53
N PHE A 173 4.38 10.08 14.01
CA PHE A 173 5.37 9.00 14.08
C PHE A 173 6.57 9.23 13.16
N PHE A 174 6.43 10.08 12.15
CA PHE A 174 7.50 10.46 11.22
C PHE A 174 8.07 11.87 11.48
N GLY A 175 7.56 12.58 12.49
CA GLY A 175 8.02 13.93 12.85
C GLY A 175 7.54 15.04 11.90
N PHE A 176 6.36 14.88 11.28
CA PHE A 176 5.73 15.84 10.36
C PHE A 176 4.53 16.57 10.93
#